data_AF-A0A847ND89-F1
#
_entry.id   AF-A0A847ND89-F1
#
_cell.length_a   1.000
_cell.length_b   1.000
_cell.length_c   1.000
_cell.angle_alpha   90.00
_cell.angle_beta   90.00
_cell.angle_gamma   90.00
#
_symmetry.space_group_name_H-M   'P 1'
#
loop_
_entity.id
_entity.type
_entity.pdbx_description
1 polymer ?
#
loop_
_entity_poly.entity_id
_entity_poly.type
_entity_poly.pdbx_seq_one_letter_code
_entity_poly.pdbx_strand_id
1 'polypeptide(L)'
;FMDPLADKLLVTGAFLVLIQFGRIEAWMVFVILAREFAVSGLRTLAAAQNVIIAASSYGKIKTVAQIIAIVVLLLDNYPFSIINLPMDFIMTYASLIITVISGIDYFIKNMHILKKYKQ
;
A
#
# COMPACT_ATOMS: atom_id res chain seq x y z
N PHE A 1 -3.54 14.19 14.22
CA PHE A 1 -3.63 12.72 14.17
C PHE A 1 -4.83 12.21 13.37
N MET A 2 -5.84 13.03 13.06
CA MET A 2 -6.99 12.60 12.26
C MET A 2 -6.68 12.52 10.75
N ASP A 3 -5.84 13.41 10.23
CA ASP A 3 -5.55 13.49 8.78
C ASP A 3 -4.95 12.17 8.21
N PRO A 4 -3.93 11.54 8.84
CA PRO A 4 -3.39 10.27 8.32
C PRO A 4 -4.33 9.07 8.48
N LEU A 5 -5.34 9.19 9.34
CA LEU A 5 -6.36 8.16 9.53
C LEU A 5 -7.43 8.27 8.44
N ALA A 6 -7.85 9.49 8.12
CA ALA A 6 -8.76 9.77 7.02
C ALA A 6 -8.20 9.28 5.67
N ASP A 7 -6.92 9.54 5.39
CA ASP A 7 -6.27 9.08 4.16
C ASP A 7 -6.33 7.56 3.99
N LYS A 8 -6.09 6.82 5.07
CA LYS A 8 -6.15 5.35 5.04
C LYS A 8 -7.56 4.84 4.85
N LEU A 9 -8.55 5.48 5.49
CA LEU A 9 -9.96 5.12 5.32
C LEU A 9 -10.42 5.39 3.89
N LEU A 10 -9.99 6.48 3.27
CA LEU A 10 -10.30 6.81 1.88
C LEU A 10 -9.76 5.74 0.93
N VAL A 11 -8.47 5.38 1.05
CA VAL A 11 -7.84 4.35 0.21
C VAL A 11 -8.49 2.98 0.43
N THR A 12 -8.77 2.63 1.69
CA THR A 12 -9.42 1.36 2.03
C THR A 12 -10.85 1.30 1.48
N GLY A 13 -11.63 2.37 1.63
CA GLY A 13 -12.98 2.48 1.09
C GLY A 13 -13.02 2.35 -0.43
N ALA A 14 -12.08 3.01 -1.13
CA ALA A 14 -11.95 2.87 -2.58
C ALA A 14 -11.72 1.40 -3.00
N PHE A 15 -10.82 0.68 -2.33
CA PHE A 15 -10.62 -0.74 -2.65
C PHE A 15 -11.83 -1.61 -2.32
N LEU A 16 -12.53 -1.37 -1.21
CA LEU A 16 -13.73 -2.13 -0.86
C LEU A 16 -14.82 -1.99 -1.94
N VAL A 17 -15.03 -0.78 -2.44
CA VAL A 17 -15.96 -0.52 -3.54
C VAL A 17 -15.50 -1.23 -4.82
N LEU A 18 -14.20 -1.21 -5.13
CA LEU A 18 -13.66 -1.89 -6.30
C LEU A 18 -13.78 -3.43 -6.22
N ILE A 19 -13.65 -4.01 -5.03
CA ILE A 19 -13.94 -5.44 -4.79
C ILE A 19 -15.42 -5.72 -5.07
N GLN A 20 -16.32 -4.88 -4.55
CA GLN A 20 -17.76 -5.05 -4.75
C GLN A 20 -18.16 -5.01 -6.24
N PHE A 21 -17.47 -4.19 -7.04
CA PHE A 21 -17.65 -4.16 -8.49
C PHE A 21 -16.91 -5.26 -9.26
N GLY A 22 -16.21 -6.17 -8.57
CA GLY A 22 -15.46 -7.26 -9.20
C GLY A 22 -14.25 -6.80 -10.02
N ARG A 23 -13.74 -5.59 -9.76
CA ARG A 23 -12.62 -4.99 -10.52
C ARG A 23 -11.25 -5.34 -9.94
N ILE A 24 -11.20 -5.76 -8.69
CA ILE A 24 -9.96 -6.19 -8.03
C ILE A 24 -10.27 -7.36 -7.09
N GLU A 25 -9.34 -8.31 -7.06
CA GLU A 25 -9.43 -9.47 -6.18
C GLU A 25 -9.21 -9.08 -4.71
N ALA A 26 -10.07 -9.58 -3.82
CA ALA A 26 -10.02 -9.26 -2.39
C ALA A 26 -8.67 -9.62 -1.73
N TRP A 27 -8.02 -10.69 -2.20
CA TRP A 27 -6.71 -11.11 -1.66
C TRP A 27 -5.60 -10.09 -1.97
N MET A 28 -5.64 -9.41 -3.13
CA MET A 28 -4.66 -8.37 -3.47
C MET A 28 -4.82 -7.17 -2.56
N VAL A 29 -6.07 -6.73 -2.35
CA VAL A 29 -6.40 -5.66 -1.42
C VAL A 29 -5.97 -6.01 0.00
N PHE A 30 -6.20 -7.24 0.44
CA PHE A 30 -5.78 -7.70 1.76
C PHE A 30 -4.26 -7.56 1.94
N VAL A 31 -3.45 -8.01 0.98
CA VAL A 31 -1.98 -7.87 1.04
C VAL A 31 -1.56 -6.40 1.13
N ILE A 32 -2.18 -5.55 0.32
CA ILE A 32 -1.91 -4.11 0.28
C ILE A 32 -2.21 -3.47 1.64
N LEU A 33 -3.38 -3.75 2.22
CA LEU A 33 -3.80 -3.21 3.51
C LEU A 33 -2.95 -3.77 4.66
N ALA A 34 -2.68 -5.07 4.68
CA ALA A 34 -1.83 -5.71 5.68
C ALA A 34 -0.48 -5.02 5.79
N ARG A 35 0.15 -4.72 4.64
CA ARG A 35 1.41 -3.96 4.60
C ARG A 35 1.25 -2.56 5.20
N GLU A 36 0.19 -1.83 4.88
CA GLU A 36 -0.03 -0.47 5.42
C GLU A 36 -0.17 -0.44 6.93
N PHE A 37 -0.92 -1.39 7.49
CA PHE A 37 -1.06 -1.55 8.94
C PHE A 37 0.27 -1.98 9.57
N ALA A 38 0.98 -2.92 8.97
CA ALA A 38 2.25 -3.44 9.48
C ALA A 38 3.34 -2.36 9.57
N VAL A 39 3.54 -1.58 8.50
CA VAL A 39 4.52 -0.48 8.47
C VAL A 39 4.14 0.64 9.44
N SER A 40 2.84 0.95 9.54
CA SER A 40 2.36 1.95 10.49
C SER A 40 2.56 1.52 11.94
N GLY A 41 2.23 0.26 12.24
CA GLY A 41 2.43 -0.32 13.57
C GLY A 41 3.90 -0.32 13.97
N LEU A 42 4.80 -0.71 13.04
CA LEU A 42 6.24 -0.69 13.30
C LEU A 42 6.75 0.72 13.63
N ARG A 43 6.27 1.74 12.90
CA ARG A 43 6.62 3.14 13.19
C ARG A 43 6.12 3.59 14.56
N THR A 44 4.89 3.24 14.91
CA THR A 44 4.32 3.58 16.22
C THR A 44 5.11 2.93 17.35
N LEU A 45 5.48 1.65 17.20
CA LEU A 45 6.30 0.93 18.18
C LEU A 45 7.70 1.55 18.34
N ALA A 46 8.35 1.93 17.24
CA ALA A 46 9.67 2.57 17.29
C ALA A 46 9.61 3.98 17.91
N ALA A 47 8.57 4.75 17.58
CA ALA A 47 8.35 6.08 18.16
C ALA A 47 8.13 6.02 19.69
N ALA A 48 7.43 4.99 20.18
CA ALA A 48 7.28 4.75 21.62
C ALA A 48 8.61 4.51 22.36
N GLN A 49 9.68 4.18 21.62
CA GLN A 49 11.03 3.95 22.15
C GLN A 49 12.00 5.10 21.84
N ASN A 50 11.48 6.26 21.41
CA ASN A 50 12.28 7.40 20.95
C ASN A 50 13.20 7.07 19.75
N VAL A 51 12.90 6.02 19.00
CA VAL A 51 13.61 5.68 17.75
C VAL A 51 12.82 6.19 16.56
N ILE A 52 13.41 7.13 15.82
CA ILE A 52 12.79 7.71 14.63
C ILE A 52 13.16 6.85 13.43
N ILE A 53 12.20 6.06 12.93
CA ILE A 53 12.37 5.38 11.65
C ILE A 53 12.11 6.38 10.52
N ALA A 54 13.15 6.68 9.74
CA ALA A 54 13.03 7.52 8.56
C ALA A 54 12.12 6.88 7.50
N ALA A 55 11.33 7.72 6.82
CA ALA A 55 10.51 7.26 5.70
C ALA A 55 11.41 6.81 4.55
N SER A 56 11.24 5.58 4.06
CA SER A 56 11.98 5.10 2.89
C SER A 56 11.37 5.66 1.60
N SER A 57 12.21 5.93 0.59
CA SER A 57 11.77 6.41 -0.74
C SER A 57 10.78 5.46 -1.41
N TYR A 58 10.85 4.16 -1.09
CA TYR A 58 9.89 3.14 -1.54
C TYR A 58 8.46 3.41 -1.09
N GLY A 59 8.26 4.09 0.05
CA GLY A 59 6.93 4.50 0.51
C GLY A 59 6.25 5.48 -0.46
N LYS A 60 7.01 6.40 -1.05
CA LYS A 60 6.48 7.38 -2.02
C LYS A 60 6.11 6.73 -3.35
N ILE A 61 6.95 5.83 -3.85
CA ILE A 61 6.70 5.11 -5.11
C ILE A 61 5.45 4.24 -4.97
N LYS A 62 5.29 3.57 -3.83
CA LYS A 62 4.12 2.77 -3.50
C LYS A 62 2.83 3.60 -3.52
N THR A 63 2.82 4.78 -2.89
CA THR A 63 1.60 5.61 -2.86
C THR A 63 1.20 6.09 -4.24
N VAL A 64 2.16 6.49 -5.07
CA VAL A 64 1.89 6.88 -6.46
C VAL A 64 1.33 5.71 -7.26
N ALA A 65 1.97 4.53 -7.20
CA ALA A 65 1.51 3.34 -7.91
C ALA A 65 0.10 2.91 -7.49
N GLN A 66 -0.21 3.01 -6.19
CA GLN A 66 -1.52 2.64 -5.65
C GLN A 66 -2.63 3.61 -6.07
N ILE A 67 -2.36 4.91 -6.07
CA ILE A 67 -3.32 5.91 -6.53
C ILE A 67 -3.61 5.71 -8.03
N ILE A 68 -2.57 5.47 -8.84
CA ILE A 68 -2.76 5.22 -10.28
C ILE A 68 -3.59 3.95 -10.50
N ALA A 69 -3.31 2.87 -9.76
CA ALA A 69 -4.11 1.64 -9.84
C ALA A 69 -5.59 1.91 -9.52
N ILE A 70 -5.87 2.61 -8.42
CA ILE A 70 -7.25 2.96 -8.02
C ILE A 70 -7.94 3.79 -9.12
N VAL A 71 -7.27 4.80 -9.69
CA VAL A 71 -7.85 5.65 -10.74
C VAL A 71 -8.18 4.84 -11.99
N VAL A 72 -7.26 4.00 -12.47
CA VAL A 72 -7.49 3.16 -13.66
C VAL A 72 -8.63 2.17 -13.42
N LEU A 73 -8.69 1.55 -12.24
CA LEU A 73 -9.76 0.65 -11.85
C LEU A 73 -11.11 1.38 -11.73
N LEU A 74 -11.15 2.59 -11.20
CA LEU A 74 -12.39 3.39 -11.10
C LEU A 74 -12.91 3.82 -12.48
N LEU A 75 -12.00 4.14 -13.40
CA LEU A 75 -12.32 4.50 -14.79
C LEU A 75 -12.65 3.31 -15.68
N ASP A 76 -12.74 2.10 -15.12
CA ASP A 76 -13.05 0.88 -15.89
C ASP A 76 -12.07 0.69 -17.07
N ASN A 77 -10.78 0.93 -16.79
CA ASN A 77 -9.70 0.86 -17.76
C ASN A 77 -9.83 1.88 -18.92
N TYR A 78 -10.71 2.89 -18.87
CA TYR A 78 -10.79 3.95 -19.88
C TYR A 78 -9.60 4.94 -19.76
N PRO A 79 -9.00 5.40 -20.89
CA PRO A 79 -9.29 5.10 -22.29
C PRO A 79 -8.55 3.87 -22.84
N PHE A 80 -7.77 3.16 -22.02
CA PHE A 80 -7.00 1.98 -22.43
C PHE A 80 -7.87 0.83 -22.94
N SER A 81 -9.13 0.78 -22.51
CA SER A 81 -10.16 -0.13 -23.04
C SER A 81 -10.41 0.08 -24.53
N ILE A 82 -10.27 1.30 -25.05
CA ILE A 82 -10.43 1.61 -26.49
C ILE A 82 -9.36 0.90 -27.33
N ILE A 83 -8.15 0.76 -26.79
CA ILE A 83 -7.01 0.11 -27.45
C ILE A 83 -6.81 -1.34 -27.02
N ASN A 84 -7.79 -1.94 -26.30
CA ASN A 84 -7.73 -3.29 -25.73
C ASN A 84 -6.47 -3.56 -24.87
N LEU A 85 -5.93 -2.54 -24.21
CA LEU A 85 -4.78 -2.68 -23.33
C LEU A 85 -5.28 -2.92 -21.89
N PRO A 86 -4.93 -4.04 -21.22
CA PRO A 86 -5.38 -4.35 -19.86
C PRO A 86 -4.56 -3.58 -18.80
N MET A 87 -4.66 -2.24 -18.83
CA MET A 87 -3.85 -1.35 -17.99
C MET A 87 -4.25 -1.43 -16.51
N ASP A 88 -5.53 -1.67 -16.24
CA ASP A 88 -6.08 -1.99 -14.92
C ASP A 88 -5.37 -3.18 -14.27
N PHE A 89 -5.23 -4.29 -15.00
CA PHE A 89 -4.54 -5.49 -14.53
C PHE A 89 -3.06 -5.22 -14.29
N ILE A 90 -2.37 -4.61 -15.29
CA ILE A 90 -0.95 -4.30 -15.22
C ILE A 90 -0.65 -3.41 -14.01
N MET A 91 -1.43 -2.34 -13.82
CA MET A 91 -1.21 -1.38 -12.74
C MET A 91 -1.53 -1.96 -11.37
N THR A 92 -2.56 -2.80 -11.26
CA THR A 92 -2.91 -3.49 -10.02
C THR A 92 -1.80 -4.43 -9.57
N TYR A 93 -1.28 -5.26 -10.48
CA TYR A 93 -0.16 -6.16 -10.19
C TYR A 93 1.13 -5.39 -9.91
N ALA A 94 1.42 -4.33 -10.66
CA ALA A 94 2.57 -3.47 -10.39
C ALA A 94 2.48 -2.84 -8.99
N SER A 95 1.31 -2.32 -8.61
CA SER A 95 1.06 -1.76 -7.29
C SER A 95 1.24 -2.80 -6.18
N LEU A 96 0.74 -4.01 -6.39
CA LEU A 96 0.90 -5.13 -5.46
C LEU A 96 2.38 -5.49 -5.28
N ILE A 97 3.12 -5.67 -6.37
CA ILE A 97 4.55 -6.02 -6.34
C ILE A 97 5.35 -4.92 -5.62
N ILE A 98 5.15 -3.66 -5.97
CA ILE A 98 5.81 -2.51 -5.31
C ILE A 98 5.45 -2.50 -3.81
N THR A 99 4.21 -2.80 -3.46
CA THR A 99 3.76 -2.85 -2.07
C THR A 99 4.47 -3.95 -1.28
N VAL A 100 4.59 -5.16 -1.86
CA VAL A 100 5.30 -6.28 -1.24
C VAL A 100 6.79 -5.97 -1.09
N ILE A 101 7.46 -5.51 -2.16
CA ILE A 101 8.88 -5.14 -2.12
C ILE A 101 9.12 -4.06 -1.07
N SER A 102 8.27 -3.04 -1.04
CA SER A 102 8.37 -1.96 -0.06
C SER A 102 8.14 -2.46 1.37
N GLY A 103 7.22 -3.40 1.57
CA GLY A 103 7.00 -4.05 2.87
C GLY A 103 8.25 -4.81 3.32
N ILE A 104 8.80 -5.67 2.47
CA ILE A 104 10.00 -6.46 2.76
C ILE A 104 11.20 -5.56 3.05
N ASP A 105 11.48 -4.57 2.21
CA ASP A 105 12.59 -3.60 2.40
C ASP A 105 12.46 -2.90 3.76
N TYR A 106 11.24 -2.47 4.11
CA TYR A 106 10.98 -1.79 5.36
C TYR A 106 11.17 -2.72 6.56
N PHE A 107 10.67 -3.95 6.50
CA PHE A 107 10.82 -4.93 7.57
C PHE A 107 12.28 -5.32 7.76
N ILE A 108 13.02 -5.66 6.70
CA ILE A 108 14.43 -6.05 6.80
C ILE A 108 15.28 -4.90 7.37
N LYS A 109 15.09 -3.68 6.85
CA LYS A 109 15.84 -2.52 7.32
C LYS A 109 15.53 -2.15 8.75
N ASN A 110 14.34 -2.42 9.28
CA ASN A 110 13.97 -2.00 10.64
C ASN A 110 13.90 -3.16 11.65
N MET A 111 14.04 -4.41 11.22
CA MET A 111 14.03 -5.58 12.11
C MET A 111 15.23 -5.60 13.05
N HIS A 112 16.34 -4.92 12.73
CA HIS A 112 17.45 -4.74 13.66
C HIS A 112 17.07 -3.84 14.86
N ILE A 113 16.17 -2.88 14.67
CA ILE A 113 15.65 -2.01 15.73
C ILE A 113 14.80 -2.84 16.70
N LEU A 114 13.98 -3.75 16.16
CA LEU A 114 13.19 -4.70 16.96
C LEU A 114 14.05 -5.73 17.70
N LYS A 115 15.21 -6.14 17.17
CA LYS A 115 16.11 -7.08 17.87
C LYS A 115 16.77 -6.47 19.11
N LYS A 116 16.99 -5.15 19.14
CA LYS A 116 17.51 -4.43 20.31
C LYS A 116 16.53 -4.47 21.51
N TYR A 117 15.30 -4.92 21.28
CA TYR A 117 14.23 -5.05 22.28
C TYR A 117 14.30 -6.34 23.11
N LYS A 118 15.07 -7.35 22.67
CA LYS A 118 15.10 -8.69 23.31
C LYS A 118 16.23 -8.87 24.33
N GLN A 119 17.02 -7.83 24.59
CA GLN A 119 17.98 -7.73 25.70
C GLN A 119 17.54 -6.60 26.63
#